data_AF-A0A4Y3WDD2-F1
#
_entry.id   AF-A0A4Y3WDD2-F1
#
_cell.length_a   1.000
_cell.length_b   1.000
_cell.length_c   1.000
_cell.angle_alpha   90.00
_cell.angle_beta   90.00
_cell.angle_gamma   90.00
#
_symmetry.space_group_name_H-M   'P 1'
#
loop_
_entity.id
_entity.type
_entity.pdbx_description
1 polymer ?
#
loop_
_entity_poly.entity_id
_entity_poly.type
_entity_poly.pdbx_seq_one_letter_code
_entity_poly.pdbx_strand_id
1 'polypeptide(L)' 'MTGQDKKIAKKRGRPATGTSPTVGVRVPPELSAKIEAWRAEQRPIPSQPEAIRRLVEQALKLRTTEADPVGKEKRP' A
#
# COMPACT_ATOMS: atom_id res chain seq x y z
N MET A 1 0.96 -44.92 35.37
CA MET A 1 1.24 -44.20 34.10
C MET A 1 -0.11 -44.00 33.42
N THR A 2 -0.62 -42.79 33.24
CA THR A 2 -0.35 -41.99 32.03
C THR A 2 -0.83 -40.56 32.28
N GLY A 3 0.07 -39.58 32.17
CA GLY A 3 -0.27 -38.16 32.13
C GLY A 3 -0.69 -37.77 30.71
N GLN A 4 -1.77 -37.02 30.57
CA GLN A 4 -2.15 -36.42 29.29
C GLN A 4 -1.70 -34.95 29.29
N ASP A 5 -0.60 -34.69 28.61
CA ASP A 5 -0.11 -33.33 28.35
C ASP A 5 -1.02 -32.63 27.33
N LYS A 6 -1.97 -31.84 27.83
CA LYS A 6 -2.80 -30.98 27.00
C LYS A 6 -1.96 -29.81 26.50
N LYS A 7 -1.42 -29.91 25.27
CA LYS A 7 -0.79 -28.79 24.56
C LYS A 7 -1.81 -27.66 24.38
N ILE A 8 -1.70 -26.61 25.19
CA ILE A 8 -2.44 -25.37 25.02
C ILE A 8 -1.81 -24.64 23.82
N ALA A 9 -2.46 -24.72 22.65
CA ALA A 9 -2.03 -23.97 21.48
C ALA A 9 -2.14 -22.46 21.77
N LYS A 10 -1.06 -21.70 21.56
CA LYS A 10 -1.06 -20.24 21.69
C LYS A 10 -2.11 -19.67 20.75
N LYS A 11 -3.05 -18.87 21.27
CA LYS A 11 -3.99 -18.11 20.44
C LYS A 11 -3.16 -17.31 19.44
N ARG A 12 -3.35 -17.57 18.14
CA ARG A 12 -2.75 -16.76 17.06
C ARG A 12 -3.05 -15.30 17.39
N GLY A 13 -2.01 -14.45 17.40
CA GLY A 13 -2.15 -13.02 17.68
C GLY A 13 -3.16 -12.36 16.75
N ARG A 14 -3.45 -11.07 17.01
CA ARG A 14 -4.40 -10.25 16.21
C ARG A 14 -4.24 -10.58 14.71
N PRO A 15 -5.34 -10.88 13.99
CA PRO A 15 -5.28 -11.18 12.56
C PRO A 15 -4.46 -10.13 11.84
N ALA A 16 -3.61 -10.54 10.89
CA ALA A 16 -2.75 -9.65 10.12
C ALA A 16 -3.61 -8.55 9.48
N THR A 17 -3.67 -7.39 10.13
CA THR A 17 -4.47 -6.27 9.68
C THR A 17 -3.56 -5.49 8.76
N GLY A 18 -3.73 -5.64 7.45
CA GLY A 18 -2.88 -4.95 6.48
C GLY A 18 -2.85 -5.65 5.13
N THR A 19 -3.87 -5.45 4.31
CA THR A 19 -3.89 -5.87 2.89
C THR A 19 -2.76 -5.18 2.08
N SER A 20 -2.10 -4.17 2.64
CA SER A 20 -0.89 -3.58 2.08
C SER A 20 0.07 -3.17 3.21
N PRO A 21 1.38 -3.43 3.08
CA PRO A 21 2.37 -2.93 4.03
C PRO A 21 2.43 -1.40 4.01
N THR A 22 2.59 -0.78 5.17
CA THR A 22 2.79 0.66 5.29
C THR A 22 4.18 1.03 4.80
N VAL A 23 4.27 1.97 3.86
CA VAL A 23 5.53 2.54 3.38
C VAL A 23 5.66 3.96 3.95
N GLY A 24 6.62 4.18 4.84
CA GLY A 24 6.95 5.50 5.36
C GLY A 24 8.01 6.18 4.51
N VAL A 25 7.73 7.40 4.00
CA VAL A 25 8.66 8.18 3.17
C VAL A 25 8.84 9.57 3.78
N ARG A 26 10.04 10.15 3.66
CA ARG A 26 10.28 11.56 4.00
C ARG A 26 9.82 12.42 2.82
N VAL A 27 8.81 13.26 3.05
CA VAL A 27 8.23 14.13 2.02
C VAL A 27 8.49 15.59 2.42
N PRO A 28 9.15 16.39 1.56
CA PRO A 28 9.31 17.83 1.80
C PRO A 28 7.95 18.55 1.90
N PRO A 29 7.83 19.64 2.67
CA PRO A 29 6.57 20.33 2.90
C PRO A 29 5.94 20.86 1.59
N GLU A 30 6.76 21.30 0.64
CA GLU A 30 6.30 21.77 -0.67
C GLU A 30 5.61 20.67 -1.47
N LEU A 31 6.13 19.44 -1.44
CA LEU A 31 5.54 18.32 -2.15
C LEU A 31 4.24 17.87 -1.48
N SER A 32 4.21 17.87 -0.14
CA SER A 32 2.99 17.60 0.63
C SER A 32 1.88 18.59 0.29
N ALA A 33 2.20 19.88 0.19
CA ALA A 33 1.22 20.91 -0.18
C ALA A 33 0.67 20.71 -1.59
N LYS A 34 1.51 20.32 -2.56
CA LYS A 34 1.07 19.99 -3.93
C LYS A 34 0.12 18.80 -3.97
N ILE A 35 0.40 17.76 -3.17
CA ILE A 35 -0.47 16.58 -3.06
C ILE A 35 -1.83 16.98 -2.46
N GLU A 36 -1.84 17.83 -1.44
CA GLU A 36 -3.09 18.30 -0.81
C GLU A 36 -3.90 19.19 -1.75
N ALA A 37 -3.25 20.09 -2.50
CA ALA A 37 -3.91 20.92 -3.50
C ALA A 37 -4.59 20.04 -4.58
N TRP A 38 -3.84 19.09 -5.14
CA TRP A 38 -4.39 18.14 -6.12
C TRP A 38 -5.54 17.30 -5.53
N ARG A 39 -5.43 16.87 -4.27
CA ARG A 39 -6.48 16.13 -3.56
C ARG A 39 -7.76 16.95 -3.43
N ALA A 40 -7.66 18.25 -3.14
CA ALA A 40 -8.81 19.14 -2.97
C ALA A 40 -9.63 19.33 -4.27
N GLU A 41 -8.98 19.17 -5.42
CA GLU A 41 -9.63 19.24 -6.73
C GLU A 41 -10.46 17.99 -7.07
N GLN A 42 -10.22 16.86 -6.40
CA GLN A 42 -10.90 15.59 -6.67
C GLN A 42 -12.28 15.51 -6.03
N ARG A 43 -13.25 14.93 -6.74
CA ARG A 43 -14.59 14.64 -6.22
C ARG A 43 -14.97 13.17 -6.46
N PRO A 44 -15.26 12.37 -5.41
CA PRO A 44 -15.18 12.70 -3.98
C PRO A 44 -13.72 12.93 -3.53
N ILE A 45 -13.54 13.73 -2.48
CA ILE A 45 -12.21 14.04 -1.93
C ILE A 45 -11.63 12.75 -1.34
N PRO A 46 -10.55 12.19 -1.90
CA PRO A 46 -9.98 10.93 -1.46
C PRO A 46 -9.27 11.09 -0.11
N SER A 47 -8.95 10.00 0.60
CA SER A 47 -8.02 10.08 1.74
C SER A 47 -6.59 10.39 1.26
N GLN A 48 -5.72 10.94 2.11
CA GLN A 48 -4.31 11.21 1.76
C GLN A 48 -3.59 9.99 1.14
N PRO A 49 -3.65 8.77 1.72
CA PRO A 49 -3.01 7.60 1.10
C PRO A 49 -3.65 7.20 -0.22
N GLU A 50 -4.96 7.39 -0.41
CA GLU A 50 -5.61 7.15 -1.71
C GLU A 50 -5.21 8.18 -2.75
N ALA A 51 -5.06 9.45 -2.37
CA ALA A 51 -4.61 10.50 -3.26
C ALA A 51 -3.22 10.19 -3.82
N ILE A 52 -2.30 9.79 -2.93
CA ILE A 52 -0.94 9.37 -3.31
C ILE A 52 -0.98 8.16 -4.23
N ARG A 53 -1.80 7.14 -3.92
CA ARG A 53 -1.94 5.94 -4.78
C ARG A 53 -2.42 6.30 -6.19
N ARG A 54 -3.44 7.15 -6.31
CA ARG A 54 -3.96 7.60 -7.62
C ARG A 54 -2.91 8.37 -8.41
N LEU A 55 -2.16 9.28 -7.77
CA LEU A 55 -1.07 10.01 -8.42
C LEU A 55 0.01 9.07 -8.95
N VAL A 56 0.41 8.07 -8.16
CA VAL A 56 1.41 7.07 -8.56
C VAL A 56 0.88 6.21 -9.72
N GLU A 57 -0.37 5.73 -9.66
CA GLU A 57 -0.99 4.96 -10.73
C GLU A 57 -1.08 5.75 -12.04
N GLN A 58 -1.44 7.03 -11.98
CA GLN A 58 -1.48 7.91 -13.16
C GLN A 58 -0.08 8.08 -13.75
N ALA A 59 0.93 8.36 -12.92
CA ALA A 59 2.31 8.48 -13.37
C ALA A 59 2.84 7.19 -14.01
N LEU A 60 2.49 6.03 -13.46
CA LEU A 60 2.88 4.73 -14.00
C LEU A 60 2.19 4.44 -15.34
N LYS A 61 0.88 4.76 -15.48
CA LYS A 61 0.15 4.60 -16.75
C LYS A 61 0.71 5.47 -17.87
N LEU A 62 1.08 6.71 -17.56
CA LEU A 62 1.70 7.63 -18.53
C LEU A 62 3.05 7.09 -19.04
N ARG A 63 3.84 6.43 -18.19
CA ARG A 63 5.10 5.81 -18.61
C ARG A 63 4.87 4.55 -19.44
N THR A 64 3.85 3.75 -19.11
CA THR A 64 3.53 2.53 -19.88
C THR A 64 3.11 2.84 -21.32
N THR A 65 2.54 4.02 -21.60
CA THR A 65 2.20 4.41 -22.97
C THR A 65 3.42 4.79 -23.82
N GLU A 66 4.61 4.99 -23.23
CA GLU A 66 5.81 5.46 -23.92
C GLU A 66 6.97 4.45 -23.95
N ALA A 67 6.69 3.17 -23.64
CA ALA A 67 7.60 2.01 -23.57
C ALA A 67 8.12 1.70 -22.16
N ASP A 68 7.64 0.57 -21.62
CA ASP A 68 8.44 -0.47 -20.93
C ASP A 68 7.50 -1.53 -20.32
N PRO A 69 7.30 -2.69 -20.96
CA PRO A 69 6.63 -3.83 -20.33
C PRO A 69 7.61 -4.59 -19.42
N VAL A 70 8.05 -3.97 -18.32
CA VAL A 70 8.84 -4.69 -17.31
C VAL A 70 7.90 -5.46 -16.39
N GLY A 71 7.99 -6.79 -16.46
CA GLY A 71 7.61 -7.65 -15.33
C GLY A 71 6.37 -8.53 -15.49
N LYS A 72 6.23 -9.28 -16.59
CA LYS A 72 5.60 -10.61 -16.47
C LYS A 72 6.61 -11.52 -15.74
N GLU A 73 6.64 -11.43 -14.42
CA GLU A 73 7.47 -12.31 -13.59
C GLU A 73 6.91 -13.74 -13.67
N LYS A 74 7.49 -14.54 -14.58
CA LYS A 74 7.57 -15.98 -14.44
C LYS A 74 8.14 -16.27 -13.05
N ARG A 75 7.39 -17.01 -12.23
CA ARG A 75 7.97 -17.77 -11.12
C ARG A 75 7.89 -19.27 -11.44
N PRO A 76 8.91 -20.03 -11.01
CA PRO A 76 9.16 -21.41 -11.43
C PRO A 76 8.05 -22.38 -11.04
#